data_AF-A0A8H9Z5G8-F1
#
_entry.id   AF-A0A8H9Z5G8-F1
#
_cell.length_a   1.000
_cell.length_b   1.000
_cell.length_c   1.000
_cell.angle_alpha   90.00
_cell.angle_beta   90.00
_cell.angle_gamma   90.00
#
_symmetry.space_group_name_H-M   'P 1'
#
loop_
_entity.id
_entity.type
_entity.pdbx_description
1 polymer ?
#
loop_
_entity_poly.entity_id
_entity_poly.type
_entity_poly.pdbx_seq_one_letter_code
_entity_poly.pdbx_strand_id
1 'polypeptide(L)'
;MTTVSSLIGPWKGAASTTLLQRCRDAWDTPFEALSDLMVATFLSQRVAVPQLLVEAMRRLDSEPRDGTEYFDGQLLEAVSALKADGV
;
A
#
# COMPACT_ATOMS: atom_id res chain seq x y z
N MET A 1 -3.81 13.40 -8.69
CA MET A 1 -3.10 12.77 -7.57
C MET A 1 -4.02 11.69 -7.03
N THR A 2 -3.61 10.42 -7.10
CA THR A 2 -4.47 9.27 -6.78
C THR A 2 -4.25 8.86 -5.33
N THR A 3 -5.34 8.80 -4.55
CA THR A 3 -5.38 8.34 -3.15
C THR A 3 -6.36 7.17 -3.03
N VAL A 4 -6.34 6.45 -1.91
CA VAL A 4 -7.36 5.42 -1.65
C VAL A 4 -8.74 6.05 -1.61
N SER A 5 -8.89 7.19 -0.92
CA SER A 5 -10.16 7.91 -0.84
C SER A 5 -10.72 8.36 -2.19
N SER A 6 -9.86 8.73 -3.14
CA SER A 6 -10.29 9.14 -4.48
C SER A 6 -10.81 7.97 -5.33
N LEU A 7 -10.40 6.73 -5.02
CA LEU A 7 -10.78 5.53 -5.77
C LEU A 7 -11.99 4.81 -5.16
N ILE A 8 -11.99 4.63 -3.84
CA ILE A 8 -13.01 3.82 -3.14
C ILE A 8 -13.88 4.62 -2.17
N GLY A 9 -13.62 5.93 -2.03
CA GLY A 9 -14.36 6.83 -1.17
C GLY A 9 -13.70 7.06 0.20
N PRO A 10 -14.18 8.06 0.96
CA PRO A 10 -13.60 8.41 2.26
C PRO A 10 -13.74 7.26 3.26
N TRP A 11 -12.80 7.18 4.21
CA TRP A 11 -12.88 6.23 5.32
C TRP A 11 -14.18 6.43 6.11
N LYS A 12 -14.84 5.33 6.49
CA LYS A 12 -16.06 5.35 7.30
C LYS A 12 -15.91 4.45 8.51
N GLY A 13 -16.42 4.91 9.65
CA GLY A 13 -16.43 4.15 10.91
C GLY A 13 -15.13 4.25 11.72
N ALA A 14 -15.09 3.50 12.81
CA ALA A 14 -13.96 3.47 13.74
C ALA A 14 -12.82 2.59 13.21
N ALA A 15 -11.58 2.99 13.48
CA ALA A 15 -10.37 2.23 13.18
C ALA A 15 -9.84 1.61 14.49
N SER A 16 -10.48 0.52 14.93
CA SER A 16 -10.34 -0.03 16.29
C SER A 16 -9.07 -0.83 16.55
N THR A 17 -8.27 -1.09 15.52
CA THR A 17 -6.98 -1.78 15.64
C THR A 17 -5.87 -0.88 15.11
N THR A 18 -4.63 -1.10 15.55
CA THR A 18 -3.47 -0.35 15.08
C THR A 18 -3.29 -0.46 13.55
N LEU A 19 -3.62 -1.61 12.97
CA LEU A 19 -3.60 -1.81 11.52
C LEU A 19 -4.63 -0.92 10.81
N LEU A 20 -5.87 -0.93 11.28
CA LEU A 20 -6.92 -0.09 10.71
C LEU A 20 -6.60 1.40 10.90
N GLN A 21 -6.07 1.78 12.06
CA GLN A 21 -5.70 3.16 12.34
C GLN A 21 -4.64 3.65 11.35
N ARG A 22 -3.64 2.82 11.07
CA ARG A 22 -2.61 3.13 10.07
C ARG A 22 -3.17 3.23 8.65
N CYS A 23 -4.04 2.32 8.26
CA CYS A 23 -4.73 2.39 6.97
C CYS A 23 -5.53 3.69 6.85
N ARG A 24 -6.23 4.09 7.91
CA ARG A 24 -6.96 5.36 7.98
C ARG A 24 -6.04 6.57 7.88
N ASP A 25 -4.92 6.56 8.59
CA ASP A 25 -3.97 7.69 8.60
C ASP A 25 -3.34 7.91 7.21
N ALA A 26 -3.15 6.85 6.43
CA ALA A 26 -2.62 6.93 5.07
C ALA A 26 -3.69 7.00 3.96
N TRP A 27 -4.99 7.03 4.32
CA TRP A 27 -6.10 6.84 3.37
C TRP A 27 -6.18 7.94 2.29
N ASP A 28 -5.86 9.16 2.70
CA ASP A 28 -5.84 10.35 1.84
C ASP A 28 -4.42 10.68 1.35
N THR A 29 -3.43 9.83 1.66
CA THR A 29 -2.07 10.01 1.17
C THR A 29 -1.99 9.62 -0.30
N PRO A 30 -1.42 10.48 -1.15
CA PRO A 30 -1.14 10.17 -2.55
C PRO A 30 -0.28 8.92 -2.71
N PHE A 31 -0.56 8.09 -3.71
CA PHE A 31 0.18 6.83 -3.91
C PHE A 31 1.68 7.03 -4.10
N GLU A 32 2.10 8.08 -4.81
CA GLU A 32 3.50 8.48 -4.98
C GLU A 32 4.17 8.94 -3.67
N ALA A 33 3.38 9.38 -2.68
CA ALA A 33 3.85 9.86 -1.38
C ALA A 33 3.68 8.83 -0.25
N LEU A 34 3.09 7.66 -0.54
CA LEU A 34 3.06 6.55 0.42
C LEU A 34 4.49 6.07 0.67
N SER A 35 4.69 5.43 1.81
CA SER A 35 5.92 4.69 2.05
C SER A 35 5.83 3.27 1.48
N ASP A 36 6.96 2.61 1.25
CA ASP A 36 7.03 1.22 0.80
C ASP A 36 6.29 0.30 1.77
N LEU A 37 6.43 0.55 3.09
CA LEU A 37 5.63 -0.11 4.13
C LEU A 37 4.12 0.07 3.91
N MET A 38 3.66 1.28 3.57
CA MET A 38 2.23 1.51 3.38
C MET A 38 1.70 0.92 2.08
N VAL A 39 2.48 0.95 1.00
CA VAL A 39 2.11 0.26 -0.24
C VAL A 39 2.01 -1.25 0.02
N ALA A 40 2.99 -1.84 0.70
CA ALA A 40 2.96 -3.25 1.08
C ALA A 40 1.74 -3.56 1.97
N THR A 41 1.48 -2.73 2.98
CA THR A 41 0.34 -2.88 3.90
C THR A 41 -0.99 -2.89 3.13
N PHE A 42 -1.21 -1.91 2.25
CA PHE A 42 -2.46 -1.84 1.48
C PHE A 42 -2.62 -3.02 0.52
N LEU A 43 -1.55 -3.47 -0.14
CA LEU A 43 -1.58 -4.66 -1.00
C LEU A 43 -1.93 -5.92 -0.19
N SER A 44 -1.30 -6.13 0.97
CA SER A 44 -1.62 -7.25 1.87
C SER A 44 -3.07 -7.22 2.37
N GLN A 45 -3.66 -6.02 2.53
CA GLN A 45 -5.06 -5.84 2.92
C GLN A 45 -6.04 -5.79 1.73
N ARG A 46 -5.57 -6.03 0.50
CA ARG A 46 -6.38 -5.97 -0.74
C ARG A 46 -7.06 -4.61 -0.99
N VAL A 47 -6.44 -3.52 -0.56
CA VAL A 47 -6.93 -2.17 -0.79
C VAL A 47 -6.35 -1.64 -2.11
N ALA A 48 -7.20 -1.05 -2.97
CA ALA A 48 -6.80 -0.36 -4.21
C ALA A 48 -5.76 -1.12 -5.08
N VAL A 49 -5.88 -2.45 -5.15
CA VAL A 49 -4.83 -3.34 -5.66
C VAL A 49 -4.34 -2.98 -7.07
N PRO A 50 -5.19 -2.75 -8.09
CA PRO A 50 -4.70 -2.52 -9.44
C PRO A 50 -3.75 -1.33 -9.55
N GLN A 51 -4.09 -0.21 -8.88
CA GLN A 51 -3.29 1.00 -8.92
C GLN A 51 -2.05 0.91 -8.02
N LEU A 52 -2.17 0.26 -6.85
CA LEU A 52 -1.02 0.09 -5.96
C LEU A 52 -0.02 -0.94 -6.47
N LEU A 53 -0.43 -1.92 -7.27
CA LEU A 53 0.52 -2.82 -7.95
C LEU A 53 1.41 -2.06 -8.93
N VAL A 54 0.85 -1.12 -9.70
CA VAL A 54 1.62 -0.26 -10.61
C VAL A 54 2.66 0.55 -9.82
N GLU A 55 2.24 1.16 -8.72
CA GLU A 55 3.15 1.95 -7.88
C GLU A 55 4.20 1.07 -7.18
N ALA A 56 3.83 -0.12 -6.73
CA ALA A 56 4.76 -1.07 -6.12
C ALA A 56 5.83 -1.53 -7.10
N MET A 57 5.46 -1.86 -8.34
CA MET A 57 6.40 -2.24 -9.39
C MET A 57 7.35 -1.08 -9.70
N ARG A 58 6.82 0.14 -9.88
CA ARG A 58 7.63 1.35 -10.11
C ARG A 58 8.67 1.55 -9.00
N ARG A 59 8.30 1.33 -7.74
CA ARG A 59 9.19 1.42 -6.58
C ARG A 59 10.24 0.32 -6.55
N LEU A 60 9.87 -0.91 -6.90
CA LEU A 60 10.81 -2.06 -6.92
C LEU A 60 11.88 -1.89 -8.01
N ASP A 61 11.56 -1.17 -9.07
CA ASP A 61 12.49 -0.84 -10.16
C ASP A 61 13.31 0.44 -9.90
N SER A 62 13.11 1.14 -8.78
CA SER A 62 13.75 2.43 -8.48
C SER A 62 14.59 2.40 -7.21
N GLU A 63 15.76 3.05 -7.25
CA GLU A 63 16.63 3.29 -6.11
C GLU A 63 16.88 4.81 -5.91
N PRO A 64 17.05 5.30 -4.67
CA PRO A 64 17.03 4.54 -3.42
C PRO A 64 15.60 4.20 -2.96
N ARG A 65 15.44 3.01 -2.35
CA ARG A 65 14.26 2.63 -1.57
C ARG A 65 14.12 3.48 -0.29
N ASP A 66 12.90 3.63 0.22
CA ASP A 66 12.65 4.55 1.35
C ASP A 66 13.04 3.99 2.73
N GLY A 67 13.39 2.71 2.80
CA GLY A 67 13.85 2.04 4.02
C GLY A 67 12.81 1.93 5.12
N THR A 68 11.51 2.09 4.81
CA THR A 68 10.43 2.07 5.80
C THR A 68 9.86 0.69 6.09
N GLU A 69 10.22 -0.31 5.29
CA GLU A 69 9.79 -1.70 5.46
C GLU A 69 10.16 -2.23 6.86
N TYR A 70 9.33 -3.11 7.42
CA TYR A 70 9.64 -3.76 8.69
C TYR A 70 10.75 -4.80 8.60
N PHE A 71 10.92 -5.37 7.41
CA PHE A 71 11.95 -6.32 7.07
C PHE A 71 12.26 -6.18 5.59
N ASP A 72 13.49 -6.52 5.22
CA ASP A 72 13.97 -6.38 3.85
C ASP A 72 13.12 -7.21 2.87
N GLY A 73 12.58 -6.54 1.85
CA GLY A 73 11.81 -7.19 0.79
C GLY A 73 10.32 -7.30 1.08
N GLN A 74 9.79 -6.61 2.10
CA GLN A 74 8.38 -6.66 2.47
C GLN A 74 7.46 -6.27 1.30
N LEU A 75 7.78 -5.24 0.52
CA LEU A 75 6.96 -4.85 -0.63
C LEU A 75 6.99 -5.92 -1.72
N LEU A 76 8.15 -6.54 -1.97
CA LEU A 76 8.29 -7.61 -2.95
C LEU A 76 7.46 -8.83 -2.55
N GLU A 77 7.46 -9.19 -1.26
CA GLU A 77 6.64 -10.28 -0.74
C GLU A 77 5.15 -10.01 -0.94
N ALA A 78 4.67 -8.79 -0.63
CA ALA A 78 3.28 -8.40 -0.83
C ALA A 78 2.84 -8.49 -2.30
N VAL A 79 3.68 -8.03 -3.24
CA VAL A 79 3.43 -8.17 -4.69
C VAL A 79 3.41 -9.64 -5.11
N SER A 80 4.33 -10.45 -4.61
CA SER A 80 4.45 -11.86 -4.97
C SER A 80 3.27 -12.68 -4.47
N ALA A 81 2.76 -12.39 -3.28
CA ALA A 81 1.55 -13.01 -2.74
C ALA A 81 0.33 -12.77 -3.65
N LEU A 82 0.13 -11.54 -4.10
CA LEU A 82 -0.98 -11.20 -5.02
C LEU A 82 -0.90 -11.98 -6.34
N LYS A 83 0.31 -12.10 -6.91
CA LYS A 83 0.54 -12.89 -8.13
C LYS A 83 0.23 -14.38 -7.92
N ALA A 84 0.61 -14.93 -6.77
CA ALA A 84 0.31 -16.32 -6.42
C ALA A 84 -1.21 -16.57 -6.29
N ASP A 85 -1.96 -15.56 -5.85
CA ASP A 85 -3.42 -15.61 -5.72
C ASP A 85 -4.18 -15.34 -7.04
N GLY A 86 -3.45 -15.12 -8.15
CA GLY A 86 -4.05 -14.88 -9.47
C GLY A 86 -4.67 -13.49 -9.64
N VAL A 87 -4.21 -12.51 -8.84
CA VAL A 87 -4.58 -11.08 -8.98
C VAL A 87 -3.67 -10.37 -9.97
#